data_AF-A0A1Y0H0C5-F1
#
_entry.id   AF-A0A1Y0H0C5-F1
#
_cell.length_a   1.000
_cell.length_b   1.000
_cell.length_c   1.000
_cell.angle_alpha   90.00
_cell.angle_beta   90.00
_cell.angle_gamma   90.00
#
_symmetry.space_group_name_H-M   'P 1'
#
loop_
_entity.id
_entity.type
_entity.pdbx_description
1 polymer ?
#
loop_
_entity_poly.entity_id
_entity_poly.type
_entity_poly.pdbx_seq_one_letter_code
_entity_poly.pdbx_strand_id
1 'polypeptide(L)'
;MFPFVFALVLAQNSPQQFGDLLIQTAYEFKAQPEQSNFRAWVAEVKTASGAVTQIISIVETDLTKLENKPTPQLICDLHDRANRTRQGFSGQLFKTELTEINGLPMVVLVGSALTRDVAQRPINTYHVSAALSTESKAYEITWLTYNGGDDYTNAIKAVRSVQLKSDSITHTPKALVGTVGPYTLLGAPFKFLLNKPASANTEVRPSDGQTGRYIGSISEPGWYATAEIALYSDNPSQITAESLLTALGYQEWLKSEPKPIAKLIDGIHVFENVKVSDKRHARIDIATQGKFICAVIVSADSDKPLPDRKTIALLP
;
A
#
# COMPACT_ATOMS: atom_id res chain seq x y z
N MET A 1 -28.11 40.26 -19.91
CA MET A 1 -28.10 38.79 -19.99
C MET A 1 -26.68 38.40 -20.41
N PHE A 2 -25.82 38.07 -19.44
CA PHE A 2 -24.40 37.80 -19.67
C PHE A 2 -24.23 36.30 -19.95
N PRO A 3 -23.61 35.88 -21.06
CA PRO A 3 -23.22 34.49 -21.19
C PRO A 3 -21.94 34.30 -20.37
N PHE A 4 -22.08 33.68 -19.20
CA PHE A 4 -20.96 33.00 -18.55
C PHE A 4 -20.58 31.83 -19.45
N VAL A 5 -19.61 32.04 -20.33
CA VAL A 5 -18.82 30.95 -20.88
C VAL A 5 -17.95 30.47 -19.72
N PHE A 6 -18.45 29.48 -18.98
CA PHE A 6 -17.57 28.56 -18.26
C PHE A 6 -16.73 27.87 -19.34
N ALA A 7 -15.66 28.52 -19.77
CA ALA A 7 -14.53 27.82 -20.33
C ALA A 7 -13.97 26.97 -19.18
N LEU A 8 -14.54 25.79 -19.00
CA LEU A 8 -13.87 24.70 -18.34
C LEU A 8 -12.67 24.41 -19.24
N VAL A 9 -11.58 25.15 -19.01
CA VAL A 9 -10.26 24.82 -19.51
C VAL A 9 -9.91 23.51 -18.82
N LEU A 10 -10.37 22.41 -19.40
CA LEU A 10 -9.65 21.15 -19.33
C LEU A 10 -8.37 21.43 -20.11
N ALA A 11 -7.44 22.16 -19.50
CA ALA A 11 -6.06 22.08 -19.92
C ALA A 11 -5.74 20.59 -19.85
N GLN A 12 -5.52 19.99 -21.01
CA GLN A 12 -4.62 18.86 -21.08
C GLN A 12 -3.33 19.37 -20.45
N ASN A 13 -3.16 19.14 -19.16
CA ASN A 13 -1.98 19.60 -18.45
C ASN A 13 -0.81 18.87 -19.10
N SER A 14 -0.04 19.59 -19.92
CA SER A 14 1.22 19.12 -20.44
C SER A 14 2.06 18.59 -19.26
N PRO A 15 2.77 17.46 -19.41
CA PRO A 15 3.60 16.94 -18.35
C PRO A 15 4.53 18.03 -17.80
N GLN A 16 4.56 18.17 -16.47
CA GLN A 16 5.51 19.06 -15.80
C GLN A 16 6.87 18.36 -15.71
N GLN A 17 7.95 19.12 -15.90
CA GLN A 17 9.31 18.60 -15.96
C GLN A 17 10.08 18.86 -14.65
N PHE A 18 10.69 17.80 -14.11
CA PHE A 18 11.50 17.77 -12.89
C PHE A 18 12.86 17.14 -13.23
N GLY A 19 13.80 17.95 -13.71
CA GLY A 19 15.01 17.43 -14.34
C GLY A 19 14.67 16.71 -15.63
N ASP A 20 14.97 15.42 -15.74
CA ASP A 20 14.62 14.59 -16.91
C ASP A 20 13.30 13.82 -16.71
N LEU A 21 12.72 13.89 -15.52
CA LEU A 21 11.45 13.24 -15.20
C LEU A 21 10.27 14.13 -15.62
N LEU A 22 9.28 13.55 -16.31
CA LEU A 22 8.03 14.21 -16.66
C LEU A 22 6.87 13.56 -15.90
N ILE A 23 6.03 14.38 -15.27
CA ILE A 23 4.85 13.91 -14.53
C ILE A 23 3.62 14.67 -15.01
N GLN A 24 2.56 13.93 -15.33
CA GLN A 24 1.27 14.53 -15.64
C GLN A 24 0.55 14.91 -14.34
N THR A 25 0.52 16.20 -14.03
CA THR A 25 -0.05 16.72 -12.79
C THR A 25 -0.56 18.14 -12.96
N ALA A 26 -1.62 18.48 -12.23
CA ALA A 26 -2.22 19.82 -12.19
C ALA A 26 -1.67 20.69 -11.04
N TYR A 27 -0.84 20.11 -10.17
CA TYR A 27 -0.42 20.79 -8.94
C TYR A 27 0.80 21.67 -9.18
N GLU A 28 0.82 22.80 -8.47
CA GLU A 28 1.97 23.69 -8.47
C GLU A 28 3.02 23.21 -7.47
N PHE A 29 4.24 23.01 -7.95
CA PHE A 29 5.36 22.57 -7.12
C PHE A 29 6.26 23.74 -6.75
N LYS A 30 6.73 23.74 -5.51
CA LYS A 30 7.76 24.65 -5.01
C LYS A 30 9.08 23.90 -4.94
N ALA A 31 10.08 24.40 -5.66
CA ALA A 31 11.45 23.94 -5.50
C ALA A 31 11.93 24.21 -4.08
N GLN A 32 12.54 23.20 -3.46
CA GLN A 32 13.20 23.31 -2.17
C GLN A 32 14.65 23.77 -2.39
N PRO A 33 15.29 24.39 -1.38
CA PRO A 33 16.71 24.73 -1.46
C PRO A 33 17.54 23.50 -1.84
N GLU A 34 18.36 23.65 -2.87
CA GLU A 34 19.25 22.59 -3.36
C GLU A 34 20.23 22.18 -2.25
N GLN A 35 20.32 20.88 -1.99
CA GLN A 35 21.36 20.32 -1.13
C GLN A 35 22.49 19.77 -2.00
N SER A 36 23.65 19.51 -1.41
CA SER A 36 24.91 19.25 -2.14
C SER A 36 24.79 18.23 -3.29
N ASN A 37 23.95 17.21 -3.14
CA ASN A 37 23.74 16.15 -4.13
C ASN A 37 22.27 15.88 -4.50
N PHE A 38 21.30 16.69 -4.07
CA PHE A 38 19.91 16.47 -4.46
C PHE A 38 19.08 17.76 -4.58
N ARG A 39 18.07 17.68 -5.44
CA ARG A 39 17.03 18.69 -5.67
C ARG A 39 15.68 18.09 -5.30
N ALA A 40 14.82 18.89 -4.70
CA ALA A 40 13.48 18.45 -4.34
C ALA A 40 12.44 19.48 -4.75
N TRP A 41 11.27 18.98 -5.12
CA TRP A 41 10.09 19.77 -5.42
C TRP A 41 8.94 19.24 -4.58
N VAL A 42 8.25 20.16 -3.89
CA VAL A 42 7.14 19.80 -3.01
C VAL A 42 5.89 20.58 -3.41
N ALA A 43 4.77 19.88 -3.52
CA ALA A 43 3.45 20.47 -3.64
C ALA A 43 2.60 20.10 -2.41
N GLU A 44 1.88 21.08 -1.89
CA GLU A 44 0.87 20.89 -0.85
C GLU A 44 -0.49 21.31 -1.41
N VAL A 45 -1.43 20.38 -1.41
CA VAL A 45 -2.82 20.66 -1.79
C VAL A 45 -3.60 20.92 -0.51
N LYS A 46 -4.36 22.02 -0.47
CA LYS A 46 -5.14 22.43 0.70
C LYS A 46 -6.62 22.57 0.34
N THR A 47 -7.50 22.26 1.29
CA THR A 47 -8.92 22.62 1.19
C THR A 47 -9.09 24.13 1.14
N ALA A 48 -10.30 24.60 0.80
CA ALA A 48 -10.67 26.01 0.93
C ALA A 48 -10.50 26.56 2.37
N SER A 49 -10.60 25.69 3.38
CA SER A 49 -10.35 26.02 4.79
C SER A 49 -8.87 25.98 5.19
N GLY A 50 -7.96 25.68 4.26
CA GLY A 50 -6.51 25.66 4.48
C GLY A 50 -5.94 24.35 5.03
N ALA A 51 -6.76 23.31 5.23
CA ALA A 51 -6.30 22.01 5.69
C ALA A 51 -5.58 21.26 4.56
N VAL A 52 -4.40 20.69 4.83
CA VAL A 52 -3.64 19.91 3.84
C VAL A 52 -4.37 18.60 3.54
N THR A 53 -4.67 18.36 2.26
CA THR A 53 -5.30 17.14 1.75
C THR A 53 -4.32 16.24 1.01
N GLN A 54 -3.24 16.81 0.44
CA GLN A 54 -2.21 16.04 -0.24
C GLN A 54 -0.83 16.67 -0.05
N ILE A 55 0.19 15.82 0.04
CA ILE A 55 1.60 16.20 0.04
C ILE A 55 2.29 15.38 -1.05
N ILE A 56 2.94 16.07 -1.98
CA ILE A 56 3.62 15.46 -3.11
C ILE A 56 5.07 15.91 -3.06
N SER A 57 6.00 14.96 -3.08
CA SER A 57 7.43 15.22 -3.11
C SER A 57 8.06 14.49 -4.30
N ILE A 58 8.89 15.20 -5.04
CA ILE A 58 9.72 14.66 -6.11
C ILE A 58 11.16 15.01 -5.75
N VAL A 59 12.03 14.00 -5.70
CA VAL A 59 13.44 14.16 -5.37
C VAL A 59 14.26 13.65 -6.55
N GLU A 60 15.17 14.49 -7.04
CA GLU A 60 16.23 14.12 -7.98
C GLU A 60 17.56 14.09 -7.21
N THR A 61 18.23 12.95 -7.21
CA THR A 61 19.56 12.79 -6.63
C THR A 61 20.59 12.68 -7.75
N ASP A 62 21.65 13.47 -7.68
CA ASP A 62 22.80 13.42 -8.60
C ASP A 62 23.75 12.29 -8.16
N LEU A 63 23.70 11.17 -8.88
CA LEU A 63 24.52 9.99 -8.62
C LEU A 63 25.99 10.21 -9.01
N THR A 64 26.30 11.21 -9.83
CA THR A 64 27.69 11.50 -10.22
C THR A 64 28.53 12.03 -9.07
N LYS A 65 27.88 12.55 -8.02
CA LYS A 65 28.51 13.07 -6.80
C LYS A 65 28.69 12.01 -5.70
N LEU A 66 28.29 10.75 -5.95
CA LEU A 66 28.45 9.66 -5.00
C LEU A 66 29.72 8.87 -5.30
N GLU A 67 30.52 8.56 -4.28
CA GLU A 67 31.72 7.72 -4.41
C GLU A 67 31.36 6.29 -4.86
N ASN A 68 30.28 5.73 -4.32
CA ASN A 68 29.75 4.42 -4.68
C ASN A 68 28.35 4.56 -5.27
N LYS A 69 28.24 4.46 -6.59
CA LYS A 69 26.96 4.59 -7.30
C LYS A 69 26.10 3.35 -7.08
N PRO A 70 24.89 3.47 -6.51
CA PRO A 70 23.97 2.34 -6.42
C PRO A 70 23.50 1.92 -7.81
N THR A 71 23.25 0.62 -8.00
CA THR A 71 22.63 0.14 -9.25
C THR A 71 21.16 0.55 -9.31
N PRO A 72 20.55 0.61 -10.51
CA PRO A 72 19.13 0.91 -10.63
C PRO A 72 18.21 -0.02 -9.86
N GLN A 73 18.55 -1.31 -9.80
CA GLN A 73 17.81 -2.28 -8.99
C GLN A 73 17.95 -1.99 -7.50
N LEU A 74 19.16 -1.66 -7.03
CA LEU A 74 19.38 -1.32 -5.63
C LEU A 74 18.60 -0.07 -5.21
N ILE A 75 18.44 0.92 -6.09
CA ILE A 75 17.60 2.09 -5.83
C ILE A 75 16.14 1.68 -5.64
N CYS A 76 15.61 0.80 -6.50
CA CYS A 76 14.26 0.27 -6.37
C CYS A 76 14.06 -0.47 -5.03
N ASP A 77 15.01 -1.32 -4.66
CA ASP A 77 14.96 -2.11 -3.42
C ASP A 77 15.06 -1.22 -2.18
N LEU A 78 15.93 -0.19 -2.21
CA LEU A 78 16.07 0.79 -1.14
C LEU A 78 14.80 1.63 -0.98
N HIS A 79 14.16 2.02 -2.07
CA HIS A 79 12.89 2.76 -2.05
C HIS A 79 11.77 1.91 -1.45
N ASP A 80 11.60 0.66 -1.89
CA ASP A 80 10.59 -0.24 -1.31
C ASP A 80 10.82 -0.43 0.20
N ARG A 81 12.07 -0.72 0.59
CA ARG A 81 12.45 -0.88 1.99
C ARG A 81 12.18 0.39 2.79
N ALA A 82 12.59 1.56 2.30
CA ALA A 82 12.43 2.83 3.01
C ALA A 82 10.97 3.18 3.24
N ASN A 83 10.09 2.93 2.27
CA ASN A 83 8.65 3.12 2.42
C ASN A 83 8.06 2.14 3.44
N ARG A 84 8.55 0.90 3.47
CA ARG A 84 8.13 -0.14 4.44
C ARG A 84 8.69 0.05 5.85
N THR A 85 9.71 0.87 6.04
CA THR A 85 10.30 1.11 7.36
C THR A 85 10.18 2.58 7.78
N ARG A 86 9.29 3.34 7.14
CA ARG A 86 9.17 4.78 7.37
C ARG A 86 8.66 5.02 8.79
N GLN A 87 9.50 5.65 9.62
CA GLN A 87 9.21 5.90 11.04
C GLN A 87 7.96 6.78 11.28
N GLY A 88 7.48 7.49 10.26
CA GLY A 88 6.23 8.27 10.31
C GLY A 88 4.95 7.43 10.15
N PHE A 89 5.06 6.16 9.75
CA PHE A 89 3.92 5.27 9.61
C PHE A 89 3.76 4.42 10.86
N SER A 90 2.59 4.51 11.49
CA SER A 90 2.22 3.64 12.60
C SER A 90 1.66 2.30 12.11
N GLY A 91 1.26 2.19 10.84
CA GLY A 91 0.80 0.98 10.17
C GLY A 91 0.87 1.17 8.65
N GLN A 92 1.06 0.11 7.86
CA GLN A 92 1.11 0.21 6.40
C GLN A 92 0.58 -1.04 5.69
N LEU A 93 -0.03 -0.84 4.53
CA LEU A 93 -0.50 -1.88 3.62
C LEU A 93 -0.04 -1.50 2.22
N PHE A 94 0.94 -2.22 1.68
CA PHE A 94 1.55 -1.88 0.39
C PHE A 94 1.56 -3.04 -0.59
N LYS A 95 1.18 -2.73 -1.82
CA LYS A 95 1.50 -3.51 -3.01
C LYS A 95 2.69 -2.84 -3.68
N THR A 96 3.71 -3.64 -3.95
CA THR A 96 4.91 -3.23 -4.70
C THR A 96 4.95 -4.01 -6.00
N GLU A 97 5.17 -3.31 -7.11
CA GLU A 97 5.41 -3.93 -8.41
C GLU A 97 6.60 -3.28 -9.10
N LEU A 98 7.29 -4.08 -9.90
CA LEU A 98 8.37 -3.64 -10.77
C LEU A 98 7.85 -3.50 -12.20
N THR A 99 8.30 -2.46 -12.87
CA THR A 99 8.13 -2.21 -14.30
C THR A 99 9.47 -1.69 -14.85
N GLU A 100 9.50 -1.27 -16.11
CA GLU A 100 10.70 -0.75 -16.76
C GLU A 100 10.38 0.51 -17.54
N ILE A 101 11.34 1.43 -17.63
CA ILE A 101 11.30 2.60 -18.50
C ILE A 101 12.64 2.70 -19.24
N ASN A 102 12.60 2.66 -20.57
CA ASN A 102 13.81 2.61 -21.40
C ASN A 102 14.82 1.49 -20.99
N GLY A 103 14.31 0.31 -20.61
CA GLY A 103 15.13 -0.81 -20.14
C GLY A 103 15.70 -0.66 -18.72
N LEU A 104 15.39 0.43 -18.01
CA LEU A 104 15.80 0.66 -16.63
C LEU A 104 14.67 0.26 -15.67
N PRO A 105 14.96 -0.40 -14.53
CA PRO A 105 13.93 -0.79 -13.59
C PRO A 105 13.29 0.42 -12.93
N MET A 106 11.99 0.29 -12.68
CA MET A 106 11.18 1.24 -11.94
C MET A 106 10.31 0.45 -10.96
N VAL A 107 10.32 0.86 -9.70
CA VAL A 107 9.40 0.32 -8.69
C VAL A 107 8.26 1.28 -8.47
N VAL A 108 7.04 0.75 -8.30
CA VAL A 108 5.87 1.52 -7.86
C VAL A 108 5.27 0.83 -6.64
N LEU A 109 5.02 1.62 -5.61
CA LEU A 109 4.25 1.20 -4.45
C LEU A 109 2.92 1.93 -4.43
N VAL A 110 1.85 1.18 -4.18
CA VAL A 110 0.52 1.71 -3.93
C VAL A 110 -0.04 1.11 -2.65
N GLY A 111 -0.82 1.88 -1.91
CA GLY A 111 -1.50 1.36 -0.73
C GLY A 111 -1.95 2.43 0.24
N SER A 112 -2.08 2.02 1.49
CA SER A 112 -2.47 2.89 2.60
C SER A 112 -1.50 2.77 3.77
N ALA A 113 -1.42 3.84 4.55
CA ALA A 113 -0.65 3.90 5.77
C ALA A 113 -1.41 4.70 6.83
N LEU A 114 -1.09 4.45 8.09
CA LEU A 114 -1.49 5.32 9.18
C LEU A 114 -0.36 6.30 9.48
N THR A 115 -0.62 7.59 9.29
CA THR A 115 0.27 8.65 9.78
C THR A 115 -0.26 9.22 11.08
N ARG A 116 0.44 10.21 11.65
CA ARG A 116 0.00 10.95 12.83
C ARG A 116 -0.36 12.37 12.45
N ASP A 117 -1.48 12.86 12.97
CA ASP A 117 -1.82 14.28 12.88
C ASP A 117 -1.03 15.13 13.87
N VAL A 118 -1.28 16.44 13.85
CA VAL A 118 -0.65 17.41 14.78
C VAL A 118 -0.93 17.07 16.25
N ALA A 119 -2.02 16.37 16.55
CA ALA A 119 -2.41 15.91 17.88
C ALA A 119 -1.95 14.46 18.16
N GLN A 120 -1.03 13.91 17.36
CA GLN A 120 -0.50 12.54 17.46
C GLN A 120 -1.53 11.43 17.26
N ARG A 121 -2.72 11.73 16.76
CA ARG A 121 -3.79 10.77 16.48
C ARG A 121 -3.51 10.06 15.16
N PRO A 122 -3.78 8.75 15.05
CA PRO A 122 -3.64 8.02 13.80
C PRO A 122 -4.63 8.56 12.77
N ILE A 123 -4.15 8.86 11.56
CA ILE A 123 -4.97 9.26 10.41
C ILE A 123 -4.66 8.35 9.22
N ASN A 124 -5.72 7.88 8.57
CA ASN A 124 -5.61 7.13 7.32
C ASN A 124 -5.04 8.02 6.22
N THR A 125 -4.00 7.51 5.57
CA THR A 125 -3.38 8.11 4.39
C THR A 125 -3.28 7.07 3.29
N TYR A 126 -3.41 7.52 2.06
CA TYR A 126 -3.13 6.71 0.89
C TYR A 126 -1.81 7.17 0.31
N HIS A 127 -1.01 6.20 -0.07
CA HIS A 127 0.38 6.42 -0.44
C HIS A 127 0.63 5.79 -1.79
N VAL A 128 1.12 6.61 -2.69
CA VAL A 128 1.59 6.22 -4.01
C VAL A 128 3.02 6.70 -4.09
N SER A 129 3.95 5.82 -4.46
CA SER A 129 5.33 6.23 -4.65
C SER A 129 5.96 5.45 -5.79
N ALA A 130 7.01 6.02 -6.37
CA ALA A 130 7.83 5.33 -7.33
C ALA A 130 9.29 5.74 -7.19
N ALA A 131 10.17 4.84 -7.60
CA ALA A 131 11.57 5.16 -7.80
C ALA A 131 12.09 4.54 -9.09
N LEU A 132 13.01 5.25 -9.72
CA LEU A 132 13.74 4.85 -10.92
C LEU A 132 15.08 5.58 -10.94
N SER A 133 15.98 5.14 -11.82
CA SER A 133 17.25 5.85 -12.00
C SER A 133 17.83 5.65 -13.40
N THR A 134 18.67 6.59 -13.79
CA THR A 134 19.58 6.54 -14.92
C THR A 134 21.01 6.34 -14.42
N GLU A 135 22.01 6.36 -15.30
CA GLU A 135 23.42 6.27 -14.90
C GLU A 135 23.90 7.46 -14.03
N SER A 136 23.25 8.61 -14.16
CA SER A 136 23.68 9.87 -13.53
C SER A 136 22.70 10.37 -12.47
N LYS A 137 21.46 9.89 -12.45
CA LYS A 137 20.40 10.43 -11.58
C LYS A 137 19.49 9.36 -11.02
N ALA A 138 19.01 9.58 -9.81
CA ALA A 138 17.92 8.82 -9.21
C ALA A 138 16.72 9.71 -8.96
N TYR A 139 15.53 9.19 -9.19
CA TYR A 139 14.27 9.88 -8.99
C TYR A 139 13.43 9.12 -7.97
N GLU A 140 12.95 9.82 -6.96
CA GLU A 140 11.96 9.32 -6.01
C GLU A 140 10.74 10.23 -6.03
N ILE A 141 9.57 9.62 -6.16
CA ILE A 141 8.28 10.30 -6.12
C ILE A 141 7.52 9.75 -4.92
N THR A 142 7.06 10.62 -4.04
CA THR A 142 6.18 10.26 -2.93
C THR A 142 4.93 11.11 -3.00
N TRP A 143 3.78 10.47 -2.99
CA TRP A 143 2.48 11.12 -3.00
C TRP A 143 1.64 10.57 -1.86
N LEU A 144 1.34 11.46 -0.91
CA LEU A 144 0.46 11.19 0.23
C LEU A 144 -0.84 11.95 0.04
N THR A 145 -1.97 11.25 0.16
CA THR A 145 -3.30 11.87 0.18
C THR A 145 -4.07 11.40 1.40
N TYR A 146 -4.80 12.33 2.02
CA TYR A 146 -5.69 12.05 3.15
C TYR A 146 -7.12 11.71 2.69
N ASN A 147 -7.35 11.64 1.37
CA ASN A 147 -8.64 11.37 0.75
C ASN A 147 -8.56 10.17 -0.21
N GLY A 148 -9.34 9.12 0.07
CA GLY A 148 -9.28 7.82 -0.61
C GLY A 148 -10.07 7.68 -1.91
N GLY A 149 -10.55 8.80 -2.47
CA GLY A 149 -11.33 8.87 -3.70
C GLY A 149 -10.53 9.32 -4.93
N ASP A 150 -11.01 10.36 -5.62
CA ASP A 150 -10.43 10.87 -6.86
C ASP A 150 -8.97 11.32 -6.69
N ASP A 151 -8.63 11.92 -5.54
CA ASP A 151 -7.26 12.33 -5.24
C ASP A 151 -6.28 11.15 -5.29
N TYR A 152 -6.63 10.03 -4.66
CA TYR A 152 -5.80 8.82 -4.69
C TYR A 152 -5.77 8.19 -6.09
N THR A 153 -6.89 8.19 -6.80
CA THR A 153 -6.95 7.70 -8.19
C THR A 153 -6.07 8.53 -9.12
N ASN A 154 -6.05 9.85 -8.94
CA ASN A 154 -5.22 10.76 -9.72
C ASN A 154 -3.73 10.61 -9.37
N ALA A 155 -3.40 10.43 -8.09
CA ALA A 155 -2.05 10.11 -7.65
C ALA A 155 -1.52 8.82 -8.29
N ILE A 156 -2.35 7.77 -8.30
CA ILE A 156 -2.03 6.49 -8.96
C ILE A 156 -1.76 6.71 -10.45
N LYS A 157 -2.65 7.43 -11.15
CA LYS A 157 -2.50 7.71 -12.59
C LYS A 157 -1.19 8.46 -12.85
N ALA A 158 -0.94 9.55 -12.13
CA ALA A 158 0.23 10.40 -12.32
C ALA A 158 1.55 9.64 -12.12
N VAL A 159 1.66 8.83 -11.05
CA VAL A 159 2.87 8.07 -10.75
C VAL A 159 3.08 6.90 -11.73
N ARG A 160 2.02 6.26 -12.21
CA ARG A 160 2.13 5.17 -13.20
C ARG A 160 2.37 5.65 -14.62
N SER A 161 2.05 6.90 -14.93
CA SER A 161 2.26 7.53 -16.24
C SER A 161 3.51 8.42 -16.29
N VAL A 162 4.37 8.31 -15.29
CA VAL A 162 5.69 8.92 -15.20
C VAL A 162 6.49 8.66 -16.47
N GLN A 163 7.13 9.69 -17.02
CA GLN A 163 7.92 9.57 -18.25
C GLN A 163 9.35 10.03 -18.00
N LEU A 164 10.29 9.49 -18.76
CA LEU A 164 11.70 9.86 -18.71
C LEU A 164 12.08 10.48 -20.04
N LYS A 165 12.60 11.70 -20.01
CA LYS A 165 13.11 12.39 -21.18
C LYS A 165 14.58 12.06 -21.36
N SER A 166 14.94 11.50 -22.52
CA SER A 166 16.32 11.32 -22.95
C SER A 166 16.50 12.02 -24.29
N ASP A 167 17.30 13.08 -24.33
CA ASP A 167 17.47 13.93 -25.50
C ASP A 167 16.13 14.47 -26.05
N SER A 168 15.80 14.11 -27.29
CA SER A 168 14.56 14.48 -27.98
C SER A 168 13.45 13.44 -27.83
N ILE A 169 13.70 12.36 -27.08
CA ILE A 169 12.80 11.20 -26.96
C ILE A 169 12.22 11.16 -25.54
N THR A 170 10.93 10.89 -25.47
CA THR A 170 10.25 10.63 -24.20
C THR A 170 9.93 9.14 -24.11
N HIS A 171 10.36 8.51 -23.03
CA HIS A 171 10.11 7.11 -22.73
C HIS A 171 8.99 7.01 -21.70
N THR A 172 8.10 6.03 -21.87
CA THR A 172 7.03 5.70 -20.92
C THR A 172 7.27 4.33 -20.28
N PRO A 173 6.60 4.02 -19.17
CA PRO A 173 6.74 2.72 -18.53
C PRO A 173 6.19 1.63 -19.45
N LYS A 174 6.91 0.50 -19.53
CA LYS A 174 6.56 -0.66 -20.34
C LYS A 174 5.21 -1.25 -19.98
N ALA A 175 4.88 -1.24 -18.69
CA ALA A 175 3.59 -1.65 -18.16
C ALA A 175 3.15 -0.71 -17.04
N LEU A 176 1.86 -0.40 -17.02
CA LEU A 176 1.24 0.27 -15.89
C LEU A 176 1.10 -0.74 -14.75
N VAL A 177 1.66 -0.40 -13.59
CA VAL A 177 1.47 -1.18 -12.35
C VAL A 177 -0.02 -1.30 -12.03
N GLY A 178 -0.46 -2.44 -11.49
CA GLY A 178 -1.85 -2.70 -11.13
C GLY A 178 -2.22 -2.19 -9.73
N THR A 179 -3.49 -1.83 -9.48
CA THR A 179 -4.02 -1.55 -8.12
C THR A 179 -4.67 -2.77 -7.47
N VAL A 180 -4.73 -3.89 -8.18
CA VAL A 180 -5.36 -5.13 -7.75
C VAL A 180 -4.27 -6.18 -7.59
N GLY A 181 -4.46 -7.12 -6.67
CA GLY A 181 -3.56 -8.24 -6.46
C GLY A 181 -3.00 -8.27 -5.03
N PRO A 182 -1.80 -8.82 -4.83
CA PRO A 182 -1.27 -9.08 -3.50
C PRO A 182 -0.69 -7.83 -2.84
N TYR A 183 -1.15 -7.54 -1.62
CA TYR A 183 -0.67 -6.48 -0.74
C TYR A 183 0.02 -7.07 0.49
N THR A 184 1.00 -6.36 1.04
CA THR A 184 1.69 -6.76 2.26
C THR A 184 1.38 -5.77 3.37
N LEU A 185 0.90 -6.27 4.50
CA LEU A 185 0.71 -5.47 5.70
C LEU A 185 2.06 -5.43 6.47
N LEU A 186 2.53 -4.23 6.82
CA LEU A 186 3.74 -3.99 7.64
C LEU A 186 5.06 -4.64 7.19
N GLY A 187 5.15 -5.00 5.92
CA GLY A 187 6.33 -5.71 5.41
C GLY A 187 6.47 -7.14 5.96
N ALA A 188 5.41 -7.71 6.57
CA ALA A 188 5.38 -9.13 6.87
C ALA A 188 5.56 -9.95 5.59
N PRO A 189 6.10 -11.17 5.68
CA PRO A 189 6.48 -11.90 4.48
C PRO A 189 5.26 -12.46 3.70
N PHE A 190 4.06 -12.44 4.29
CA PHE A 190 2.84 -12.89 3.64
C PHE A 190 2.11 -11.76 2.91
N LYS A 191 1.37 -12.16 1.87
CA LYS A 191 0.57 -11.24 1.08
C LYS A 191 -0.91 -11.53 1.28
N PHE A 192 -1.70 -10.47 1.18
CA PHE A 192 -3.14 -10.47 1.23
C PHE A 192 -3.69 -10.06 -0.14
N LEU A 193 -4.48 -10.93 -0.75
CA LEU A 193 -5.05 -10.68 -2.06
C LEU A 193 -6.21 -9.69 -1.98
N LEU A 194 -6.12 -8.59 -2.73
CA LEU A 194 -7.23 -7.66 -2.97
C LEU A 194 -7.67 -7.72 -4.41
N ASN A 195 -8.98 -7.85 -4.64
CA ASN A 195 -9.59 -7.74 -5.97
C ASN A 195 -9.94 -6.29 -6.38
N LYS A 196 -9.60 -5.30 -5.54
CA LYS A 196 -9.84 -3.86 -5.74
C LYS A 196 -8.65 -3.03 -5.21
N PRO A 197 -8.53 -1.74 -5.59
CA PRO A 197 -7.56 -0.84 -4.98
C PRO A 197 -7.76 -0.75 -3.46
N ALA A 198 -6.67 -0.76 -2.69
CA ALA A 198 -6.72 -0.34 -1.29
C ALA A 198 -7.27 1.10 -1.23
N SER A 199 -8.40 1.29 -0.57
CA SER A 199 -9.11 2.58 -0.49
C SER A 199 -9.41 2.95 0.96
N ALA A 200 -10.25 3.96 1.21
CA ALA A 200 -10.67 4.29 2.58
C ALA A 200 -11.37 3.18 3.33
N ASN A 201 -11.98 2.25 2.60
CA ASN A 201 -12.58 1.06 3.20
C ASN A 201 -11.53 -0.02 3.48
N THR A 202 -10.25 0.24 3.22
CA THR A 202 -9.10 -0.59 3.56
C THR A 202 -8.29 0.11 4.65
N GLU A 203 -8.83 0.04 5.86
CA GLU A 203 -8.23 0.69 7.03
C GLU A 203 -7.12 -0.19 7.59
N VAL A 204 -5.95 0.41 7.81
CA VAL A 204 -4.93 -0.18 8.67
C VAL A 204 -5.12 0.41 10.05
N ARG A 205 -5.11 -0.41 11.10
CA ARG A 205 -5.14 0.05 12.49
C ARG A 205 -4.27 -0.81 13.38
N PRO A 206 -3.60 -0.24 14.39
CA PRO A 206 -3.09 -1.05 15.49
C PRO A 206 -4.27 -1.77 16.14
N SER A 207 -4.06 -2.98 16.61
CA SER A 207 -5.06 -3.68 17.41
C SER A 207 -5.12 -3.07 18.81
N ASP A 208 -6.33 -2.87 19.33
CA ASP A 208 -6.53 -2.36 20.68
C ASP A 208 -5.96 -3.36 21.70
N GLY A 209 -5.01 -2.89 22.52
CA GLY A 209 -4.51 -3.65 23.67
C GLY A 209 -3.40 -4.67 23.41
N GLN A 210 -2.87 -4.80 22.18
CA GLN A 210 -1.76 -5.72 21.88
C GLN A 210 -0.66 -5.07 21.03
N THR A 211 0.48 -4.76 21.66
CA THR A 211 1.67 -4.24 20.97
C THR A 211 2.15 -5.21 19.89
N GLY A 212 2.41 -4.69 18.68
CA GLY A 212 2.90 -5.51 17.56
C GLY A 212 1.80 -6.26 16.80
N ARG A 213 0.52 -6.05 17.13
CA ARG A 213 -0.62 -6.56 16.37
C ARG A 213 -1.26 -5.48 15.51
N TYR A 214 -1.51 -5.80 14.25
CA TYR A 214 -2.03 -4.86 13.27
C TYR A 214 -3.10 -5.48 12.41
N ILE A 215 -4.10 -4.67 12.08
CA ILE A 215 -5.31 -5.10 11.39
C ILE A 215 -5.49 -4.24 10.15
N GLY A 216 -5.52 -4.87 8.98
CA GLY A 216 -6.04 -4.31 7.74
C GLY A 216 -7.46 -4.81 7.52
N SER A 217 -8.49 -3.97 7.52
CA SER A 217 -9.87 -4.43 7.33
C SER A 217 -10.52 -3.94 6.05
N ILE A 218 -11.38 -4.77 5.47
CA ILE A 218 -12.20 -4.46 4.31
C ILE A 218 -13.66 -4.75 4.63
N SER A 219 -14.51 -3.74 4.43
CA SER A 219 -15.96 -3.89 4.51
C SER A 219 -16.58 -3.84 3.11
N GLU A 220 -17.42 -4.82 2.80
CA GLU A 220 -18.20 -4.92 1.56
C GLU A 220 -19.67 -5.21 1.87
N PRO A 221 -20.59 -4.89 0.94
CA PRO A 221 -21.96 -5.37 1.05
C PRO A 221 -22.00 -6.90 1.18
N GLY A 222 -22.37 -7.38 2.36
CA GLY A 222 -22.59 -8.80 2.63
C GLY A 222 -21.43 -9.55 3.29
N TRP A 223 -20.20 -9.01 3.29
CA TRP A 223 -19.07 -9.63 3.98
C TRP A 223 -18.05 -8.61 4.50
N TYR A 224 -17.26 -9.03 5.47
CA TYR A 224 -16.21 -8.25 6.10
C TYR A 224 -14.96 -9.10 6.22
N ALA A 225 -13.81 -8.55 5.85
CA ALA A 225 -12.54 -9.22 6.02
C ALA A 225 -11.55 -8.42 6.88
N THR A 226 -10.68 -9.14 7.55
CA THR A 226 -9.59 -8.63 8.36
C THR A 226 -8.33 -9.42 8.06
N ALA A 227 -7.32 -8.75 7.53
CA ALA A 227 -5.94 -9.21 7.53
C ALA A 227 -5.31 -8.79 8.86
N GLU A 228 -4.67 -9.73 9.54
CA GLU A 228 -4.06 -9.52 10.83
C GLU A 228 -2.62 -10.04 10.84
N ILE A 229 -1.73 -9.29 11.47
CA ILE A 229 -0.37 -9.72 11.76
C ILE A 229 -0.14 -9.66 13.26
N ALA A 230 0.47 -10.71 13.81
CA ALA A 230 1.01 -10.74 15.16
C ALA A 230 2.48 -11.20 15.14
N LEU A 231 3.25 -10.73 16.13
CA LEU A 231 4.66 -11.08 16.33
C LEU A 231 4.81 -11.90 17.61
N TYR A 232 5.42 -13.08 17.52
CA TYR A 232 5.84 -13.83 18.71
C TYR A 232 7.15 -13.28 19.30
N SER A 233 7.33 -13.47 20.61
CA SER A 233 8.64 -13.29 21.25
C SER A 233 9.67 -14.27 20.69
N ASP A 234 9.26 -15.53 20.47
CA ASP A 234 10.09 -16.66 20.07
C ASP A 234 9.48 -17.43 18.90
N ASN A 235 10.31 -18.12 18.11
CA ASN A 235 9.81 -18.95 17.02
C ASN A 235 9.04 -20.16 17.60
N PRO A 236 7.76 -20.37 17.27
CA PRO A 236 7.00 -21.49 17.80
C PRO A 236 7.59 -22.83 17.31
N SER A 237 7.92 -23.72 18.25
CA SER A 237 8.56 -25.02 17.97
C SER A 237 7.59 -26.09 17.45
N GLN A 238 6.28 -25.90 17.66
CA GLN A 238 5.20 -26.69 17.06
C GLN A 238 4.11 -25.74 16.56
N ILE A 239 3.74 -25.88 15.30
CA ILE A 239 2.79 -25.01 14.62
C ILE A 239 1.62 -25.88 14.16
N THR A 240 0.61 -26.01 15.01
CA THR A 240 -0.69 -26.57 14.62
C THR A 240 -1.62 -25.43 14.25
N ALA A 241 -2.55 -25.68 13.33
CA ALA A 241 -3.53 -24.67 12.93
C ALA A 241 -4.32 -24.12 14.13
N GLU A 242 -4.65 -25.00 15.09
CA GLU A 242 -5.32 -24.66 16.34
C GLU A 242 -4.46 -23.77 17.24
N SER A 243 -3.17 -24.09 17.42
CA SER A 243 -2.26 -23.26 18.22
C SER A 243 -2.10 -21.85 17.67
N LEU A 244 -2.17 -21.69 16.34
CA LEU A 244 -2.10 -20.38 15.70
C LEU A 244 -3.37 -19.57 15.93
N LEU A 245 -4.55 -20.18 15.81
CA LEU A 245 -5.81 -19.52 16.14
C LEU A 245 -5.87 -19.11 17.62
N THR A 246 -5.40 -19.97 18.53
CA THR A 246 -5.28 -19.63 19.96
C THR A 246 -4.34 -18.45 20.18
N ALA A 247 -3.21 -18.40 19.49
CA ALA A 247 -2.24 -17.30 19.63
C ALA A 247 -2.80 -15.94 19.17
N LEU A 248 -3.72 -15.93 18.21
CA LEU A 248 -4.44 -14.71 17.79
C LEU A 248 -5.65 -14.38 18.68
N GLY A 249 -5.95 -15.21 19.69
CA GLY A 249 -7.05 -15.02 20.63
C GLY A 249 -8.41 -15.55 20.15
N TYR A 250 -8.43 -16.47 19.17
CA TYR A 250 -9.65 -17.03 18.59
C TYR A 250 -9.99 -18.45 19.08
N GLN A 251 -9.52 -18.83 20.28
CA GLN A 251 -9.72 -20.17 20.84
C GLN A 251 -11.21 -20.57 21.01
N GLU A 252 -12.12 -19.61 21.21
CA GLU A 252 -13.54 -19.91 21.35
C GLU A 252 -14.15 -20.46 20.05
N TRP A 253 -13.62 -20.08 18.88
CA TRP A 253 -14.11 -20.56 17.59
C TRP A 253 -13.81 -22.03 17.36
N LEU A 254 -12.75 -22.56 17.99
CA LEU A 254 -12.39 -23.98 17.97
C LEU A 254 -13.36 -24.87 18.75
N LYS A 255 -14.23 -24.29 19.59
CA LYS A 255 -15.23 -25.01 20.39
C LYS A 255 -16.59 -25.11 19.70
N SER A 256 -16.74 -24.55 18.50
CA SER A 256 -17.99 -24.63 17.74
C SER A 256 -18.26 -26.06 17.26
N GLU A 257 -19.54 -26.41 17.10
CA GLU A 257 -19.98 -27.70 16.54
C GLU A 257 -20.64 -27.49 15.17
N PRO A 258 -20.21 -28.22 14.11
CA PRO A 258 -19.10 -29.18 14.11
C PRO A 258 -17.75 -28.49 14.30
N LYS A 259 -16.81 -29.17 14.98
CA LYS A 259 -15.46 -28.65 15.21
C LYS A 259 -14.81 -28.21 13.89
N PRO A 260 -14.28 -26.98 13.79
CA PRO A 260 -13.54 -26.54 12.61
C PRO A 260 -12.29 -27.41 12.38
N ILE A 261 -12.10 -27.85 11.14
CA ILE A 261 -10.92 -28.61 10.72
C ILE A 261 -10.18 -27.80 9.66
N ALA A 262 -8.89 -27.57 9.88
CA ALA A 262 -8.05 -26.88 8.91
C ALA A 262 -7.67 -27.80 7.74
N LYS A 263 -7.70 -27.25 6.54
CA LYS A 263 -7.06 -27.82 5.35
C LYS A 263 -5.76 -27.08 5.09
N LEU A 264 -4.68 -27.79 4.74
CA LEU A 264 -3.44 -27.14 4.33
C LEU A 264 -3.49 -26.87 2.82
N ILE A 265 -3.37 -25.62 2.41
CA ILE A 265 -3.34 -25.19 1.00
C ILE A 265 -2.15 -24.26 0.82
N ASP A 266 -1.17 -24.65 0.00
CA ASP A 266 0.03 -23.85 -0.30
C ASP A 266 0.77 -23.35 0.95
N GLY A 267 0.86 -24.17 2.00
CA GLY A 267 1.51 -23.80 3.27
C GLY A 267 0.66 -22.94 4.21
N ILE A 268 -0.61 -22.70 3.86
CA ILE A 268 -1.57 -21.93 4.66
C ILE A 268 -2.65 -22.86 5.21
N HIS A 269 -2.92 -22.77 6.50
CA HIS A 269 -4.03 -23.48 7.13
C HIS A 269 -5.33 -22.71 6.89
N VAL A 270 -6.31 -23.36 6.26
CA VAL A 270 -7.61 -22.77 5.91
C VAL A 270 -8.71 -23.47 6.69
N PHE A 271 -9.40 -22.72 7.54
CA PHE A 271 -10.63 -23.13 8.20
C PHE A 271 -11.82 -22.58 7.44
N GLU A 272 -12.71 -23.45 6.95
CA GLU A 272 -13.91 -23.06 6.21
C GLU A 272 -15.14 -23.09 7.12
N ASN A 273 -16.08 -22.15 6.91
CA ASN A 273 -17.38 -22.09 7.59
C ASN A 273 -17.34 -22.19 9.12
N VAL A 274 -16.33 -21.56 9.75
CA VAL A 274 -16.20 -21.42 11.19
C VAL A 274 -17.39 -20.64 11.75
N LYS A 275 -18.13 -21.22 12.70
CA LYS A 275 -19.22 -20.51 13.38
C LYS A 275 -18.63 -19.48 14.35
N VAL A 276 -18.87 -18.20 14.10
CA VAL A 276 -18.41 -17.09 14.95
C VAL A 276 -19.49 -16.71 15.97
N SER A 277 -20.75 -16.73 15.55
CA SER A 277 -21.93 -16.57 16.40
C SER A 277 -23.15 -17.23 15.74
N ASP A 278 -24.34 -17.15 16.34
CA ASP A 278 -25.56 -17.65 15.70
C ASP A 278 -25.92 -16.89 14.42
N LYS A 279 -25.45 -15.64 14.29
CA LYS A 279 -25.74 -14.76 13.16
C LYS A 279 -24.59 -14.64 12.17
N ARG A 280 -23.42 -15.21 12.46
CA ARG A 280 -22.22 -15.04 11.63
C ARG A 280 -21.37 -16.30 11.51
N HIS A 281 -20.82 -16.48 10.33
CA HIS A 281 -19.78 -17.48 10.04
C HIS A 281 -18.53 -16.83 9.45
N ALA A 282 -17.43 -17.58 9.35
CA ALA A 282 -16.18 -17.09 8.80
C ALA A 282 -15.35 -18.17 8.09
N ARG A 283 -14.49 -17.73 7.17
CA ARG A 283 -13.30 -18.47 6.72
C ARG A 283 -12.07 -17.83 7.33
N ILE A 284 -11.10 -18.65 7.72
CA ILE A 284 -9.84 -18.18 8.29
C ILE A 284 -8.68 -18.83 7.55
N ASP A 285 -7.87 -18.02 6.88
CA ASP A 285 -6.59 -18.42 6.31
C ASP A 285 -5.50 -18.00 7.31
N ILE A 286 -4.67 -18.90 7.80
CA ILE A 286 -3.63 -18.59 8.80
C ILE A 286 -2.31 -19.30 8.48
N ALA A 287 -1.21 -18.56 8.59
CA ALA A 287 0.13 -19.07 8.34
C ALA A 287 1.16 -18.38 9.23
N THR A 288 2.35 -18.96 9.27
CA THR A 288 3.49 -18.39 10.02
C THR A 288 4.77 -18.44 9.22
N GLN A 289 5.62 -17.44 9.42
CA GLN A 289 6.98 -17.43 8.91
C GLN A 289 7.90 -16.70 9.87
N GLY A 290 8.89 -17.43 10.40
CA GLY A 290 9.71 -16.94 11.51
C GLY A 290 8.86 -16.58 12.72
N LYS A 291 8.95 -15.31 13.14
CA LYS A 291 8.18 -14.77 14.29
C LYS A 291 6.80 -14.22 13.92
N PHE A 292 6.45 -14.18 12.64
CA PHE A 292 5.17 -13.62 12.20
C PHE A 292 4.10 -14.70 12.15
N ILE A 293 2.93 -14.40 12.73
CA ILE A 293 1.65 -15.02 12.37
C ILE A 293 0.91 -14.04 11.49
N CYS A 294 0.35 -14.54 10.39
CA CYS A 294 -0.55 -13.77 9.57
C CYS A 294 -1.86 -14.53 9.43
N ALA A 295 -2.98 -13.83 9.59
CA ALA A 295 -4.30 -14.38 9.37
C ALA A 295 -5.12 -13.48 8.46
N VAL A 296 -5.97 -14.09 7.64
CA VAL A 296 -7.05 -13.43 6.91
C VAL A 296 -8.35 -14.07 7.37
N ILE A 297 -9.16 -13.29 8.07
CA ILE A 297 -10.46 -13.70 8.57
C ILE A 297 -11.50 -13.02 7.69
N VAL A 298 -12.31 -13.81 7.00
CA VAL A 298 -13.41 -13.33 6.18
C VAL A 298 -14.70 -13.80 6.83
N SER A 299 -15.63 -12.89 7.08
CA SER A 299 -16.87 -13.19 7.79
C SER A 299 -18.07 -12.58 7.10
N ALA A 300 -19.21 -13.26 7.20
CA ALA A 300 -20.50 -12.82 6.68
C ALA A 300 -21.61 -13.18 7.66
N ASP A 301 -22.81 -12.66 7.41
CA ASP A 301 -24.01 -13.13 8.09
C ASP A 301 -24.25 -14.60 7.72
N SER A 302 -24.79 -15.42 8.64
CA SER A 302 -24.89 -16.88 8.45
C SER A 302 -25.69 -17.32 7.21
N ASP A 303 -26.55 -16.45 6.69
CA ASP A 303 -27.40 -16.66 5.50
C ASP A 303 -26.76 -16.17 4.19
N LYS A 304 -25.57 -15.57 4.25
CA LYS A 304 -24.85 -15.04 3.09
C LYS A 304 -23.65 -15.93 2.75
N PRO A 305 -23.27 -16.01 1.47
CA PRO A 305 -22.06 -16.74 1.08
C PRO A 305 -20.80 -15.94 1.46
N LEU A 306 -19.75 -16.65 1.86
CA LEU A 306 -18.40 -16.09 1.97
C LEU A 306 -17.78 -15.97 0.57
N PRO A 307 -17.01 -14.90 0.29
CA PRO A 307 -16.27 -14.80 -0.96
C PRO A 307 -15.17 -15.86 -1.03
N ASP A 308 -14.84 -16.32 -2.23
CA ASP A 308 -13.84 -17.36 -2.44
C ASP A 308 -12.39 -16.87 -2.21
N ARG A 309 -11.43 -17.80 -2.24
CA ARG A 309 -9.99 -17.47 -2.08
C ARG A 309 -9.37 -16.72 -3.27
N LYS A 310 -10.06 -16.65 -4.42
CA LYS A 310 -9.61 -15.84 -5.57
C LYS A 310 -9.99 -14.38 -5.42
N THR A 311 -11.02 -14.11 -4.64
CA THR A 311 -11.49 -12.77 -4.29
C THR A 311 -10.61 -12.17 -3.21
N ILE A 312 -10.35 -12.96 -2.17
CA ILE A 312 -9.63 -12.53 -0.97
C ILE A 312 -9.00 -13.74 -0.28
N ALA A 313 -7.71 -13.69 0.02
CA ALA A 313 -7.00 -14.79 0.67
C ALA A 313 -5.67 -14.33 1.27
N LEU A 314 -5.15 -15.13 2.20
CA LEU A 314 -3.74 -15.10 2.52
C LEU A 314 -2.97 -15.84 1.42
N LEU A 315 -1.80 -15.32 1.05
CA LEU A 315 -0.88 -15.87 0.06
C LEU A 315 0.51 -15.99 0.70
N PRO A 316 1.30 -17.01 0.30
CA PRO A 316 2.69 -17.16 0.73
C PRO A 316 3.57 -15.96 0.34
#